data_AF-A0A1C6F3Q9-F1
#
_entry.id   AF-A0A1C6F3Q9-F1
#
_cell.length_a   1.000
_cell.length_b   1.000
_cell.length_c   1.000
_cell.angle_alpha   90.00
_cell.angle_beta   90.00
_cell.angle_gamma   90.00
#
_symmetry.space_group_name_H-M   'P 1'
#
loop_
_entity.id
_entity.type
_entity.pdbx_description
1 polymer ?
#
loop_
_entity_poly.entity_id
_entity_poly.type
_entity_poly.pdbx_seq_one_letter_code
_entity_poly.pdbx_strand_id
1 'polypeptide(L)'
;MKDTTPIYFHSATYAHEHGELDQYRASHKANIACKEAIEQAIADNYRDNRLGPACVQQVLQQFDPGRIFYVLANTVRQKEHDGRISRDNKAWAQTIPVCEDKDGFGYDRNVSFVVDRSHPGLMDLFLTQARDIAKEDFKMNQEFMSRNQVEFIRQTYPPDTRILLQHMDDPYAPVPAGTRGTVKYVDDIGQIGVAWDNGRSLSLIPGMDTYRKLTQQELTQEQGEKPSIHDSLGKHAGQQAAHSDKPKMKKEQTR
;
A
#
# COMPACT_ATOMS: atom_id res chain seq x y z
N MET A 1 30.04 4.13 11.20
CA MET A 1 29.45 4.65 9.94
C MET A 1 28.13 3.93 9.74
N LYS A 2 27.10 4.64 9.27
CA LYS A 2 25.77 4.08 9.00
C LYS A 2 25.84 3.16 7.77
N ASP A 3 25.18 2.01 7.81
CA ASP A 3 25.05 1.11 6.67
C ASP A 3 24.13 1.76 5.62
N THR A 4 24.70 2.00 4.44
CA THR A 4 24.05 2.65 3.29
C THR A 4 23.89 1.68 2.12
N THR A 5 24.03 0.37 2.36
CA THR A 5 23.79 -0.66 1.34
C THR A 5 22.38 -0.47 0.77
N PRO A 6 22.18 -0.44 -0.55
CA PRO A 6 20.84 -0.32 -1.15
C PRO A 6 19.97 -1.56 -0.93
N ILE A 7 18.65 -1.38 -0.80
CA ILE A 7 17.73 -2.52 -0.70
C ILE A 7 17.54 -3.09 -2.11
N TYR A 8 17.68 -4.40 -2.23
CA TYR A 8 17.48 -5.13 -3.49
C TYR A 8 16.03 -5.63 -3.57
N PHE A 9 15.30 -5.22 -4.61
CA PHE A 9 13.85 -5.45 -4.77
C PHE A 9 13.49 -6.56 -5.78
N HIS A 10 14.35 -7.57 -5.91
CA HIS A 10 14.10 -8.76 -6.74
C HIS A 10 14.49 -10.05 -6.01
N SER A 11 13.99 -11.18 -6.51
CA SER A 11 14.28 -12.51 -5.96
C SER A 11 15.73 -12.94 -6.22
N ALA A 12 16.21 -13.93 -5.46
CA ALA A 12 17.54 -14.50 -5.69
C ALA A 12 17.66 -15.12 -7.10
N THR A 13 16.56 -15.67 -7.62
CA THR A 13 16.49 -16.26 -8.96
C THR A 13 16.71 -15.19 -10.03
N TYR A 14 16.03 -14.04 -9.92
CA TYR A 14 16.23 -12.91 -10.82
C TYR A 14 17.68 -12.43 -10.78
N ALA A 15 18.24 -12.26 -9.58
CA ALA A 15 19.63 -11.85 -9.40
C ALA A 15 20.62 -12.84 -10.05
N HIS A 16 20.36 -14.15 -9.98
CA HIS A 16 21.16 -15.16 -10.66
C HIS A 16 21.08 -15.01 -12.19
N GLU A 17 19.88 -14.88 -12.74
CA GLU A 17 19.64 -14.75 -14.18
C GLU A 17 20.25 -13.48 -14.79
N HIS A 18 20.34 -12.40 -14.00
CA HIS A 18 20.83 -11.09 -14.45
C HIS A 18 22.28 -10.80 -14.01
N GLY A 19 22.94 -11.74 -13.32
CA GLY A 19 24.32 -11.54 -12.84
C GLY A 19 24.46 -10.54 -11.69
N GLU A 20 23.39 -10.30 -10.94
CA GLU A 20 23.30 -9.32 -9.84
C GLU A 20 23.40 -9.97 -8.43
N LEU A 21 23.84 -11.22 -8.35
CA LEU A 21 23.89 -12.00 -7.10
C LEU A 21 24.66 -11.32 -5.97
N ASP A 22 25.73 -10.59 -6.27
CA ASP A 22 26.52 -9.93 -5.24
C ASP A 22 25.75 -8.77 -4.59
N GLN A 23 24.94 -8.03 -5.38
CA GLN A 23 24.05 -6.98 -4.87
C GLN A 23 22.95 -7.59 -3.99
N TYR A 24 22.32 -8.67 -4.46
CA TYR A 24 21.34 -9.43 -3.69
C TYR A 24 21.92 -9.89 -2.34
N ARG A 25 23.10 -10.54 -2.36
CA ARG A 25 23.77 -11.06 -1.15
C ARG A 25 24.15 -9.94 -0.18
N ALA A 26 24.66 -8.81 -0.69
CA ALA A 26 25.00 -7.65 0.14
C ALA A 26 23.75 -7.08 0.82
N SER A 27 22.68 -6.83 0.07
CA SER A 27 21.41 -6.35 0.63
C SER A 27 20.81 -7.34 1.62
N HIS A 28 20.84 -8.64 1.31
CA HIS A 28 20.31 -9.68 2.18
C HIS A 28 21.09 -9.76 3.50
N LYS A 29 22.42 -9.65 3.45
CA LYS A 29 23.28 -9.57 4.64
C LYS A 29 22.96 -8.33 5.47
N ALA A 30 22.75 -7.18 4.85
CA ALA A 30 22.35 -5.95 5.53
C ALA A 30 20.94 -6.06 6.17
N ASN A 31 20.01 -6.79 5.54
CA ASN A 31 18.70 -7.08 6.14
C ASN A 31 18.83 -7.92 7.42
N ILE A 32 19.65 -8.97 7.40
CA ILE A 32 19.93 -9.79 8.59
C ILE A 32 20.59 -8.94 9.68
N ALA A 33 21.60 -8.14 9.34
CA ALA A 33 22.25 -7.25 10.31
C ALA A 33 21.27 -6.24 10.93
N CYS A 34 20.36 -5.68 10.13
CA CYS A 34 19.32 -4.77 10.61
C CYS A 34 18.32 -5.49 11.53
N LYS A 35 17.89 -6.71 11.19
CA LYS A 35 17.08 -7.56 12.08
C LYS A 35 17.78 -7.72 13.43
N GLU A 36 19.04 -8.15 13.42
CA GLU A 36 19.81 -8.42 14.64
C GLU A 36 20.01 -7.15 15.49
N ALA A 37 20.21 -6.00 14.85
CA ALA A 37 20.30 -4.72 15.54
C ALA A 37 18.98 -4.31 16.20
N ILE A 38 17.83 -4.58 15.58
CA ILE A 38 16.51 -4.37 16.19
C ILE A 38 16.33 -5.28 17.40
N GLU A 39 16.65 -6.57 17.27
CA GLU A 39 16.55 -7.54 18.37
C GLU A 39 17.44 -7.14 19.55
N GLN A 40 18.67 -6.71 19.27
CA GLN A 40 19.61 -6.24 20.28
C GLN A 40 19.11 -4.95 20.95
N ALA A 41 18.65 -3.97 20.17
CA ALA A 41 18.14 -2.71 20.71
C ALA A 41 16.93 -2.95 21.63
N ILE A 42 16.00 -3.84 21.24
CA ILE A 42 14.87 -4.22 22.10
C ILE A 42 15.37 -4.86 23.40
N ALA A 43 16.33 -5.79 23.31
CA ALA A 43 16.88 -6.46 24.49
C ALA A 43 17.58 -5.49 25.45
N ASP A 44 18.32 -4.51 24.91
CA ASP A 44 19.08 -3.52 25.70
C ASP A 44 18.16 -2.50 26.40
N ASN A 45 17.06 -2.13 25.75
CA ASN A 45 16.21 -1.00 26.15
C ASN A 45 14.85 -1.41 26.76
N TYR A 46 14.60 -2.70 26.94
CA TYR A 46 13.39 -3.19 27.60
C TYR A 46 13.61 -3.42 29.10
N ARG A 47 12.97 -2.60 29.93
CA ARG A 47 13.02 -2.66 31.41
C ARG A 47 11.64 -2.31 31.97
N ASP A 48 11.25 -2.91 33.09
CA ASP A 48 10.02 -2.57 33.83
C ASP A 48 8.74 -2.53 32.97
N ASN A 49 8.62 -3.48 32.03
CA ASN A 49 7.53 -3.57 31.06
C ASN A 49 7.38 -2.34 30.14
N ARG A 50 8.48 -1.64 29.86
CA ARG A 50 8.52 -0.49 28.95
C ARG A 50 9.70 -0.60 28.00
N LEU A 51 9.47 -0.21 26.75
CA LEU A 51 10.52 -0.04 25.75
C LEU A 51 10.97 1.42 25.76
N GLY A 52 12.21 1.68 26.15
CA GLY A 52 12.74 3.04 26.24
C GLY A 52 12.81 3.75 24.88
N PRO A 53 12.66 5.09 24.83
CA PRO A 53 12.64 5.87 23.58
C PRO A 53 13.98 5.86 22.84
N ALA A 54 15.08 5.55 23.53
CA ALA A 54 16.41 5.40 22.93
C ALA A 54 16.54 4.13 22.05
N CYS A 55 15.62 3.17 22.19
CA CYS A 55 15.66 1.89 21.49
C CYS A 55 15.70 2.08 19.96
N VAL A 56 14.79 2.89 19.41
CA VAL A 56 14.75 3.15 17.97
C VAL A 56 15.98 3.94 17.52
N GLN A 57 16.41 4.92 18.31
CA GLN A 57 17.57 5.75 18.00
C GLN A 57 18.86 4.94 17.88
N GLN A 58 19.04 3.89 18.69
CA GLN A 58 20.17 2.97 18.59
C GLN A 58 20.25 2.28 17.22
N VAL A 59 19.11 1.95 16.61
CA VAL A 59 19.06 1.32 15.29
C VAL A 59 19.20 2.37 14.18
N LEU A 60 18.58 3.55 14.33
CA LEU A 60 18.69 4.66 13.38
C LEU A 60 20.12 5.19 13.22
N GLN A 61 20.98 5.04 14.24
CA GLN A 61 22.41 5.35 14.13
C GLN A 61 23.18 4.40 13.20
N GLN A 62 22.65 3.19 12.98
CA GLN A 62 23.30 2.12 12.23
C GLN A 62 22.69 1.90 10.85
N PHE A 63 21.38 2.13 10.69
CA PHE A 63 20.65 1.83 9.46
C PHE A 63 19.72 2.95 9.04
N ASP A 64 19.52 3.08 7.73
CA ASP A 64 18.54 4.02 7.19
C ASP A 64 17.11 3.61 7.53
N PRO A 65 16.19 4.57 7.77
CA PRO A 65 14.79 4.28 8.09
C PRO A 65 14.13 3.33 7.08
N GLY A 66 14.44 3.49 5.79
CA GLY A 66 13.93 2.63 4.73
C GLY A 66 14.26 1.15 4.92
N ARG A 67 15.45 0.82 5.43
CA ARG A 67 15.84 -0.58 5.69
C ARG A 67 15.17 -1.13 6.95
N ILE A 68 15.10 -0.32 8.00
CA ILE A 68 14.38 -0.68 9.23
C ILE A 68 12.92 -1.00 8.89
N PHE A 69 12.27 -0.15 8.10
CA PHE A 69 10.88 -0.36 7.67
C PHE A 69 10.71 -1.55 6.76
N TYR A 70 11.65 -1.81 5.85
CA TYR A 70 11.63 -3.02 5.01
C TYR A 70 11.66 -4.30 5.84
N VAL A 71 12.58 -4.39 6.82
CA VAL A 71 12.72 -5.55 7.72
C VAL A 71 11.49 -5.71 8.62
N LEU A 72 10.99 -4.62 9.20
CA LEU A 72 9.79 -4.66 10.05
C LEU A 72 8.54 -5.01 9.27
N ALA A 73 8.35 -4.47 8.07
CA ALA A 73 7.21 -4.80 7.21
C ALA A 73 7.22 -6.29 6.82
N ASN A 74 8.37 -6.85 6.44
CA ASN A 74 8.51 -8.28 6.21
C ASN A 74 8.16 -9.07 7.48
N THR A 75 8.72 -8.69 8.63
CA THR A 75 8.46 -9.36 9.92
C THR A 75 6.96 -9.39 10.23
N VAL A 76 6.26 -8.26 10.08
CA VAL A 76 4.82 -8.17 10.33
C VAL A 76 4.02 -9.06 9.37
N ARG A 77 4.36 -9.07 8.07
CA ARG A 77 3.72 -9.93 7.07
C ARG A 77 3.88 -11.41 7.41
N GLN A 78 5.09 -11.83 7.79
CA GLN A 78 5.38 -13.23 8.18
C GLN A 78 4.69 -13.63 9.50
N LYS A 79 4.33 -12.66 10.35
CA LYS A 79 3.68 -12.87 11.65
C LYS A 79 2.21 -12.42 11.68
N GLU A 80 1.55 -12.30 10.53
CA GLU A 80 0.19 -11.74 10.44
C GLU A 80 -0.82 -12.50 11.33
N HIS A 81 -0.60 -13.80 11.53
CA HIS A 81 -1.46 -14.68 12.34
C HIS A 81 -1.15 -14.67 13.86
N ASP A 82 -0.08 -14.02 14.33
CA ASP A 82 0.38 -14.09 15.73
C ASP A 82 -0.60 -13.48 16.75
N GLY A 83 -1.48 -12.59 16.28
CA GLY A 83 -2.53 -11.95 17.09
C GLY A 83 -2.08 -10.83 18.02
N ARG A 84 -0.77 -10.71 18.33
CA ARG A 84 -0.24 -9.68 19.25
C ARG A 84 0.18 -8.37 18.56
N ILE A 85 0.40 -8.42 17.25
CA ILE A 85 0.72 -7.24 16.43
C ILE A 85 -0.58 -6.46 16.18
N SER A 86 -0.53 -5.14 16.35
CA SER A 86 -1.66 -4.24 16.17
C SER A 86 -2.21 -4.28 14.73
N ARG A 87 -3.51 -4.02 14.58
CA ARG A 87 -4.15 -3.96 13.24
C ARG A 87 -3.53 -2.88 12.37
N ASP A 88 -3.17 -1.76 12.98
CA ASP A 88 -2.60 -0.61 12.28
C ASP A 88 -1.20 -0.93 11.75
N ASN A 89 -0.34 -1.60 12.52
CA ASN A 89 0.97 -2.04 12.03
C ASN A 89 0.85 -3.11 10.94
N LYS A 90 -0.15 -4.00 11.01
CA LYS A 90 -0.44 -4.95 9.92
C LYS A 90 -0.83 -4.24 8.64
N ALA A 91 -1.74 -3.28 8.72
CA ALA A 91 -2.18 -2.51 7.55
C ALA A 91 -1.01 -1.69 6.97
N TRP A 92 -0.22 -1.04 7.84
CA TRP A 92 0.99 -0.31 7.43
C TRP A 92 2.00 -1.21 6.71
N ALA A 93 2.24 -2.42 7.20
CA ALA A 93 3.20 -3.34 6.59
C ALA A 93 2.82 -3.72 5.16
N GLN A 94 1.53 -3.68 4.80
CA GLN A 94 1.06 -3.92 3.43
C GLN A 94 1.37 -2.76 2.48
N THR A 95 1.67 -1.56 3.00
CA THR A 95 2.03 -0.38 2.20
C THR A 95 3.51 -0.32 1.83
N ILE A 96 4.37 -1.02 2.58
CA ILE A 96 5.81 -1.04 2.31
C ILE A 96 6.11 -2.04 1.19
N PRO A 97 6.89 -1.66 0.17
CA PRO A 97 7.26 -2.58 -0.90
C PRO A 97 8.22 -3.68 -0.40
N VAL A 98 7.72 -4.85 -0.05
CA VAL A 98 8.53 -6.02 0.29
C VAL A 98 8.45 -7.01 -0.87
N CYS A 99 9.59 -7.32 -1.49
CA CYS A 99 9.67 -8.26 -2.60
C CYS A 99 9.55 -9.69 -2.06
N GLU A 100 8.68 -10.52 -2.65
CA GLU A 100 8.62 -11.95 -2.34
C GLU A 100 9.83 -12.69 -2.94
N ASP A 101 10.52 -13.50 -2.16
CA ASP A 101 11.68 -14.28 -2.61
C ASP A 101 11.46 -15.78 -2.35
N LYS A 102 10.55 -16.37 -3.12
CA LYS A 102 10.28 -17.81 -3.08
C LYS A 102 11.34 -18.57 -3.88
N ASP A 103 11.87 -19.64 -3.31
CA ASP A 103 12.72 -20.58 -4.03
C ASP A 103 11.91 -21.51 -4.97
N GLY A 104 12.61 -22.39 -5.68
CA GLY A 104 11.96 -23.35 -6.59
C GLY A 104 11.02 -24.35 -5.92
N PHE A 105 11.04 -24.44 -4.58
CA PHE A 105 10.16 -25.26 -3.76
C PHE A 105 9.06 -24.44 -3.06
N GLY A 106 9.00 -23.13 -3.33
CA GLY A 106 8.04 -22.21 -2.73
C GLY A 106 8.41 -21.72 -1.34
N TYR A 107 9.61 -22.02 -0.84
CA TYR A 107 10.11 -21.53 0.44
C TYR A 107 10.51 -20.06 0.32
N ASP A 108 9.89 -19.20 1.12
CA ASP A 108 10.19 -17.77 1.14
C ASP A 108 11.49 -17.51 1.91
N ARG A 109 12.53 -17.06 1.20
CA ARG A 109 13.84 -16.74 1.78
C ARG A 109 13.80 -15.52 2.71
N ASN A 110 12.74 -14.71 2.63
CA ASN A 110 12.57 -13.55 3.50
C ASN A 110 12.41 -13.90 4.98
N VAL A 111 12.09 -15.15 5.31
CA VAL A 111 12.03 -15.62 6.72
C VAL A 111 13.35 -15.45 7.46
N SER A 112 14.48 -15.40 6.74
CA SER A 112 15.83 -15.28 7.32
C SER A 112 16.07 -13.95 8.07
N PHE A 113 15.35 -12.88 7.72
CA PHE A 113 15.45 -11.57 8.37
C PHE A 113 14.18 -11.17 9.12
N VAL A 114 13.36 -12.14 9.54
CA VAL A 114 12.24 -11.91 10.46
C VAL A 114 12.76 -11.70 11.88
N VAL A 115 12.36 -10.61 12.54
CA VAL A 115 12.64 -10.36 13.97
C VAL A 115 11.88 -11.38 14.81
N ASP A 116 12.56 -12.41 15.31
CA ASP A 116 11.97 -13.59 15.94
C ASP A 116 12.52 -13.87 17.34
N ARG A 117 13.68 -13.30 17.72
CA ARG A 117 14.21 -13.39 19.08
C ARG A 117 13.46 -12.51 20.08
N SER A 118 12.83 -11.44 19.60
CA SER A 118 12.02 -10.54 20.43
C SER A 118 10.55 -10.95 20.46
N HIS A 119 9.89 -10.79 21.61
CA HIS A 119 8.45 -11.05 21.74
C HIS A 119 7.66 -10.17 20.74
N PRO A 120 6.67 -10.70 19.99
CA PRO A 120 5.97 -9.94 18.94
C PRO A 120 5.33 -8.63 19.42
N GLY A 121 4.84 -8.57 20.66
CA GLY A 121 4.31 -7.34 21.23
C GLY A 121 5.39 -6.26 21.46
N LEU A 122 6.64 -6.64 21.73
CA LEU A 122 7.75 -5.67 21.84
C LEU A 122 8.19 -5.17 20.47
N MET A 123 8.20 -6.07 19.47
CA MET A 123 8.43 -5.69 18.08
C MET A 123 7.34 -4.72 17.59
N ASP A 124 6.07 -4.96 17.94
CA ASP A 124 4.95 -4.06 17.62
C ASP A 124 5.13 -2.67 18.27
N LEU A 125 5.53 -2.62 19.55
CA LEU A 125 5.86 -1.36 20.23
C LEU A 125 7.04 -0.63 19.58
N PHE A 126 8.11 -1.35 19.23
CA PHE A 126 9.25 -0.80 18.52
C PHE A 126 8.84 -0.17 17.19
N LEU A 127 8.04 -0.91 16.40
CA LEU A 127 7.55 -0.44 15.10
C LEU A 127 6.69 0.81 15.25
N THR A 128 5.80 0.86 16.24
CA THR A 128 5.00 2.06 16.52
C THR A 128 5.89 3.28 16.79
N GLN A 129 6.87 3.15 17.68
CA GLN A 129 7.83 4.24 17.96
C GLN A 129 8.63 4.64 16.71
N ALA A 130 9.07 3.67 15.91
CA ALA A 130 9.84 3.94 14.69
C ALA A 130 9.01 4.68 13.63
N ARG A 131 7.71 4.35 13.51
CA ARG A 131 6.79 5.06 12.62
C ARG A 131 6.54 6.49 13.11
N ASP A 132 6.36 6.70 14.40
CA ASP A 132 6.14 8.04 14.96
C ASP A 132 7.35 8.96 14.71
N ILE A 133 8.57 8.47 14.92
CA ILE A 133 9.80 9.21 14.62
C ILE A 133 9.89 9.54 13.12
N ALA A 134 9.64 8.57 12.25
CA ALA A 134 9.72 8.83 10.81
C ALA A 134 8.64 9.80 10.31
N LYS A 135 7.46 9.82 10.95
CA LYS A 135 6.42 10.81 10.65
C LYS A 135 6.89 12.23 10.97
N GLU A 136 7.58 12.40 12.09
CA GLU A 136 8.17 13.69 12.48
C GLU A 136 9.30 14.08 11.52
N ASP A 137 10.20 13.15 11.18
CA ASP A 137 11.29 13.39 10.24
C ASP A 137 10.78 13.73 8.83
N PHE A 138 9.77 13.01 8.32
CA PHE A 138 9.19 13.28 7.00
C PHE A 138 8.59 14.68 6.91
N LYS A 139 7.90 15.12 7.98
CA LYS A 139 7.35 16.49 8.09
C LYS A 139 8.44 17.56 8.04
N MET A 140 9.65 17.24 8.51
CA MET A 140 10.76 18.19 8.59
C MET A 140 11.71 18.15 7.38
N ASN A 141 11.94 16.97 6.78
CA ASN A 141 13.07 16.74 5.88
C ASN A 141 12.73 16.17 4.49
N GLN A 142 11.47 15.74 4.22
CA GLN A 142 11.02 15.16 2.94
C GLN A 142 12.11 14.35 2.19
N GLU A 143 12.48 13.17 2.70
CA GLU A 143 13.46 12.33 2.03
C GLU A 143 12.87 11.62 0.79
N PHE A 144 13.68 11.56 -0.27
CA PHE A 144 13.34 10.89 -1.53
C PHE A 144 13.61 9.38 -1.44
N MET A 145 12.69 8.55 -1.94
CA MET A 145 12.93 7.12 -2.08
C MET A 145 14.00 6.84 -3.14
N SER A 146 14.73 5.73 -2.99
CA SER A 146 15.67 5.29 -4.03
C SER A 146 14.95 4.92 -5.33
N ARG A 147 15.63 5.04 -6.46
CA ARG A 147 15.07 4.70 -7.79
C ARG A 147 14.47 3.28 -7.83
N ASN A 148 15.15 2.30 -7.23
CA ASN A 148 14.69 0.91 -7.22
C ASN A 148 13.40 0.75 -6.39
N GLN A 149 13.26 1.50 -5.27
CA GLN A 149 12.01 1.52 -4.49
C GLN A 149 10.86 2.08 -5.31
N VAL A 150 11.07 3.20 -6.00
CA VAL A 150 10.05 3.84 -6.84
C VAL A 150 9.63 2.92 -7.98
N GLU A 151 10.57 2.25 -8.64
CA GLU A 151 10.28 1.29 -9.72
C GLU A 151 9.47 0.10 -9.20
N PHE A 152 9.77 -0.41 -8.01
CA PHE A 152 8.95 -1.46 -7.38
C PHE A 152 7.54 -0.97 -7.04
N ILE A 153 7.38 0.26 -6.53
CA ILE A 153 6.05 0.83 -6.25
C ILE A 153 5.25 0.97 -7.55
N ARG A 154 5.87 1.40 -8.66
CA ARG A 154 5.24 1.45 -10.00
C ARG A 154 4.74 0.07 -10.46
N GLN A 155 5.52 -0.98 -10.23
CA GLN A 155 5.12 -2.35 -10.55
C GLN A 155 4.01 -2.86 -9.63
N THR A 156 4.04 -2.46 -8.36
CA THR A 156 3.04 -2.87 -7.37
C THR A 156 1.72 -2.15 -7.59
N TYR A 157 1.74 -0.87 -7.92
CA TYR A 157 0.57 -0.02 -8.11
C TYR A 157 0.60 0.62 -9.51
N PRO A 158 0.44 -0.17 -10.58
CA PRO A 158 0.33 0.38 -11.93
C PRO A 158 -0.93 1.25 -12.07
N PRO A 159 -0.99 2.13 -13.10
CA PRO A 159 -2.21 2.84 -13.44
C PRO A 159 -3.43 1.92 -13.50
N ASP A 160 -4.58 2.46 -13.12
CA ASP A 160 -5.87 1.78 -13.02
C ASP A 160 -6.01 0.76 -11.87
N THR A 161 -4.99 0.63 -11.01
CA THR A 161 -5.14 -0.11 -9.75
C THR A 161 -6.21 0.56 -8.87
N ARG A 162 -7.24 -0.19 -8.49
CA ARG A 162 -8.24 0.27 -7.51
C ARG A 162 -7.76 0.05 -6.09
N ILE A 163 -7.90 1.09 -5.28
CA ILE A 163 -7.46 1.10 -3.89
C ILE A 163 -8.56 1.63 -2.96
N LEU A 164 -8.49 1.21 -1.70
CA LEU A 164 -9.30 1.70 -0.60
C LEU A 164 -8.37 2.41 0.39
N LEU A 165 -8.73 3.63 0.75
CA LEU A 165 -8.06 4.36 1.82
C LEU A 165 -8.51 3.85 3.19
N GLN A 166 -7.57 3.54 4.06
CA GLN A 166 -7.85 3.21 5.45
C GLN A 166 -7.54 4.39 6.38
N HIS A 167 -6.43 5.09 6.12
CA HIS A 167 -6.05 6.30 6.85
C HIS A 167 -5.10 7.16 6.01
N MET A 168 -5.23 8.48 6.13
CA MET A 168 -4.35 9.46 5.49
C MET A 168 -3.76 10.37 6.57
N ASP A 169 -2.44 10.47 6.62
CA ASP A 169 -1.71 11.26 7.62
C ASP A 169 -1.58 12.72 7.16
N ASP A 170 -2.71 13.42 7.03
CA ASP A 170 -2.77 14.84 6.66
C ASP A 170 -3.56 15.65 7.72
N PRO A 171 -2.96 16.70 8.33
CA PRO A 171 -3.59 17.45 9.41
C PRO A 171 -4.56 18.55 8.95
N TYR A 172 -4.66 18.83 7.64
CA TYR A 172 -5.41 19.98 7.12
C TYR A 172 -6.70 19.56 6.43
N ALA A 173 -6.62 18.62 5.50
CA ALA A 173 -7.72 18.09 4.75
C ALA A 173 -7.38 16.66 4.29
N PRO A 174 -7.49 15.63 5.15
CA PRO A 174 -7.30 14.26 4.71
C PRO A 174 -8.44 13.82 3.79
N VAL A 175 -8.15 12.90 2.86
CA VAL A 175 -9.22 12.15 2.20
C VAL A 175 -9.88 11.25 3.25
N PRO A 176 -11.22 11.19 3.34
CA PRO A 176 -11.88 10.37 4.36
C PRO A 176 -11.55 8.88 4.23
N ALA A 177 -11.31 8.22 5.36
CA ALA A 177 -11.17 6.76 5.40
C ALA A 177 -12.40 6.07 4.78
N GLY A 178 -12.19 4.95 4.10
CA GLY A 178 -13.22 4.25 3.35
C GLY A 178 -13.42 4.78 1.92
N THR A 179 -12.83 5.93 1.57
CA THR A 179 -12.87 6.43 0.18
C THR A 179 -12.08 5.49 -0.72
N ARG A 180 -12.66 5.12 -1.85
CA ARG A 180 -12.00 4.34 -2.89
C ARG A 180 -11.45 5.27 -3.98
N GLY A 181 -10.44 4.81 -4.68
CA GLY A 181 -9.77 5.60 -5.71
C GLY A 181 -9.05 4.73 -6.73
N THR A 182 -8.67 5.36 -7.84
CA THR A 182 -7.98 4.72 -8.95
C THR A 182 -6.61 5.35 -9.11
N VAL A 183 -5.56 4.52 -9.03
CA VAL A 183 -4.18 4.95 -9.24
C VAL A 183 -4.02 5.51 -10.66
N LYS A 184 -3.40 6.68 -10.78
CA LYS A 184 -3.10 7.34 -12.06
C LYS A 184 -1.64 7.23 -12.43
N TYR A 185 -0.75 7.40 -11.46
CA TYR A 185 0.69 7.32 -11.64
C TYR A 185 1.39 7.10 -10.30
N VAL A 186 2.67 6.75 -10.36
CA VAL A 186 3.61 6.86 -9.24
C VAL A 186 4.73 7.78 -9.70
N ASP A 187 4.93 8.88 -8.99
CA ASP A 187 5.92 9.90 -9.37
C ASP A 187 7.37 9.40 -9.15
N ASP A 188 8.35 10.27 -9.36
CA ASP A 188 9.78 9.96 -9.21
C ASP A 188 10.28 9.98 -7.75
N ILE A 189 9.46 10.47 -6.83
CA ILE A 189 9.76 10.54 -5.40
C ILE A 189 9.08 9.44 -4.59
N GLY A 190 8.19 8.67 -5.22
CA GLY A 190 7.54 7.49 -4.67
C GLY A 190 6.11 7.70 -4.16
N GLN A 191 5.50 8.87 -4.41
CA GLN A 191 4.09 9.08 -4.08
C GLN A 191 3.19 8.49 -5.16
N ILE A 192 2.03 7.99 -4.73
CA ILE A 192 1.04 7.37 -5.61
C ILE A 192 -0.06 8.41 -5.87
N GLY A 193 -0.11 8.92 -7.10
CA GLY A 193 -1.18 9.83 -7.53
C GLY A 193 -2.48 9.07 -7.73
N VAL A 194 -3.54 9.45 -7.01
CA VAL A 194 -4.83 8.75 -6.99
C VAL A 194 -5.94 9.70 -7.41
N ALA A 195 -6.79 9.27 -8.34
CA ALA A 195 -8.08 9.90 -8.57
C ALA A 195 -9.10 9.27 -7.61
N TRP A 196 -9.47 9.99 -6.56
CA TRP A 196 -10.42 9.52 -5.57
C TRP A 196 -11.86 9.67 -6.07
N ASP A 197 -12.73 8.71 -5.72
CA ASP A 197 -14.11 8.69 -6.21
C ASP A 197 -14.94 9.88 -5.71
N ASN A 198 -14.53 10.50 -4.60
CA ASN A 198 -15.12 11.74 -4.08
C ASN A 198 -14.58 13.01 -4.76
N GLY A 199 -13.83 12.89 -5.86
CA GLY A 199 -13.27 14.00 -6.63
C GLY A 199 -11.99 14.60 -6.07
N ARG A 200 -11.44 14.05 -4.97
CA ARG A 200 -10.16 14.50 -4.40
C ARG A 200 -8.98 13.97 -5.22
N SER A 201 -7.81 14.58 -5.05
CA SER A 201 -6.59 14.25 -5.80
C SER A 201 -5.31 14.21 -4.97
N LEU A 202 -5.41 14.09 -3.64
CA LEU A 202 -4.22 13.93 -2.78
C LEU A 202 -3.51 12.61 -3.09
N SER A 203 -2.18 12.67 -3.21
CA SER A 203 -1.33 11.50 -3.40
C SER A 203 -1.19 10.71 -2.11
N LEU A 204 -0.99 9.40 -2.23
CA LEU A 204 -0.62 8.55 -1.10
C LEU A 204 0.89 8.48 -0.94
N ILE A 205 1.35 8.46 0.30
CA ILE A 205 2.74 8.33 0.68
C ILE A 205 2.93 6.95 1.33
N PRO A 206 3.60 5.99 0.64
CA PRO A 206 3.87 4.67 1.22
C PRO A 206 4.61 4.77 2.56
N GLY A 207 4.17 3.99 3.55
CA GLY A 207 4.73 4.01 4.91
C GLY A 207 4.20 5.13 5.82
N MET A 208 3.54 6.15 5.27
CA MET A 208 2.88 7.22 6.03
C MET A 208 1.36 7.02 6.04
N ASP A 209 0.78 6.91 4.84
CA ASP A 209 -0.62 6.60 4.65
C ASP A 209 -0.89 5.11 4.74
N THR A 210 -2.12 4.73 5.05
CA THR A 210 -2.54 3.33 5.17
C THR A 210 -3.66 3.06 4.16
N TYR A 211 -3.41 2.13 3.25
CA TYR A 211 -4.29 1.83 2.12
C TYR A 211 -4.08 0.39 1.64
N ARG A 212 -5.04 -0.13 0.87
CA ARG A 212 -4.93 -1.47 0.26
C ARG A 212 -5.53 -1.50 -1.13
N LYS A 213 -5.12 -2.49 -1.93
CA LYS A 213 -5.84 -2.83 -3.16
C LYS A 213 -7.23 -3.37 -2.82
N LEU A 214 -8.19 -3.14 -3.72
CA LEU A 214 -9.48 -3.81 -3.64
C LEU A 214 -9.31 -5.30 -3.89
N THR A 215 -10.15 -6.10 -3.23
CA THR A 215 -10.28 -7.53 -3.49
C THR A 215 -11.06 -7.77 -4.78
N GLN A 216 -10.93 -8.96 -5.36
CA GLN A 216 -11.68 -9.34 -6.57
C GLN A 216 -13.21 -9.23 -6.37
N GLN A 217 -13.69 -9.52 -5.16
CA GLN A 217 -15.10 -9.40 -4.81
C GLN A 217 -15.56 -7.95 -4.84
N GLU A 218 -14.80 -7.03 -4.23
CA GLU A 218 -15.09 -5.60 -4.24
C GLU A 218 -15.06 -5.02 -5.66
N LEU A 219 -14.08 -5.43 -6.48
CA LEU A 219 -14.01 -5.03 -7.90
C LEU A 219 -15.24 -5.50 -8.69
N THR A 220 -15.70 -6.72 -8.46
CA THR A 220 -16.87 -7.29 -9.14
C THR A 220 -18.15 -6.56 -8.74
N GLN A 221 -18.28 -6.21 -7.46
CA GLN A 221 -19.41 -5.41 -6.94
C GLN A 221 -19.47 -4.04 -7.63
N GLU A 222 -18.34 -3.33 -7.74
CA GLU A 222 -18.29 -2.02 -8.41
C GLU A 222 -18.70 -2.08 -9.89
N GLN A 223 -18.36 -3.18 -10.58
CA GLN A 223 -18.73 -3.36 -11.99
C GLN A 223 -20.22 -3.68 -12.17
N GLY A 224 -20.83 -4.37 -11.21
CA GLY A 224 -22.26 -4.68 -11.22
C GLY A 224 -23.17 -3.50 -10.86
N GLU A 225 -22.65 -2.53 -10.09
CA GLU A 225 -23.40 -1.32 -9.69
C GLU A 225 -23.42 -0.21 -10.76
N LYS A 226 -22.61 -0.30 -11.81
CA LYS A 226 -22.69 0.63 -12.94
C LYS A 226 -23.99 0.38 -13.71
N PRO A 227 -24.91 1.36 -13.84
CA PRO A 227 -26.16 1.16 -14.57
C PRO A 227 -25.86 0.83 -16.03
N SER A 228 -26.35 -0.33 -16.46
CA SER A 228 -26.29 -0.76 -17.86
C SER A 228 -26.99 0.29 -18.72
N ILE A 229 -26.27 0.86 -19.69
CA ILE A 229 -26.79 1.82 -20.68
C ILE A 229 -27.96 1.21 -21.49
N HIS A 230 -28.17 -0.10 -21.42
CA HIS A 230 -29.23 -0.79 -22.16
C HIS A 230 -30.66 -0.63 -21.58
N ASP A 231 -30.82 -0.13 -20.34
CA ASP A 231 -32.15 0.04 -19.73
C ASP A 231 -32.81 1.41 -19.99
N SER A 232 -32.12 2.33 -20.68
CA SER A 232 -32.62 3.71 -20.90
C SER A 232 -33.35 3.95 -22.23
N LEU A 233 -33.61 2.92 -23.05
CA LEU A 233 -34.32 3.07 -24.34
C LEU A 233 -35.75 2.48 -24.38
N GLY A 234 -36.27 1.97 -23.25
CA GLY A 234 -37.59 1.31 -23.22
C GLY A 234 -38.79 2.17 -22.83
N LYS A 235 -38.63 3.42 -22.36
CA LYS A 235 -39.73 4.17 -21.71
C LYS A 235 -40.31 5.37 -22.45
N HIS A 236 -39.92 5.65 -23.69
CA HIS A 236 -40.49 6.78 -24.46
C HIS A 236 -41.26 6.42 -25.75
N ALA A 237 -41.44 5.14 -26.11
CA ALA A 237 -42.15 4.76 -27.34
C ALA A 237 -43.64 4.38 -27.16
N GLY A 238 -44.21 4.47 -25.94
CA GLY A 238 -45.54 3.93 -25.62
C GLY A 238 -46.70 4.93 -25.52
N GLN A 239 -46.48 6.23 -25.69
CA GLN A 239 -47.55 7.25 -25.55
C GLN A 239 -47.50 8.27 -26.68
N GLN A 240 -47.70 7.83 -27.91
CA GLN A 240 -48.13 8.69 -29.02
C GLN A 240 -48.65 7.82 -30.19
N ALA A 241 -49.65 6.99 -29.92
CA ALA A 241 -50.36 6.24 -30.97
C ALA A 241 -51.81 5.95 -30.56
N ALA A 242 -52.58 6.98 -30.18
CA ALA A 242 -54.04 6.92 -30.17
C ALA A 242 -54.62 8.32 -29.91
N HIS A 243 -54.83 9.12 -30.96
CA HIS A 243 -56.08 9.87 -31.21
C HIS A 243 -55.87 10.91 -32.34
N SER A 244 -56.15 10.54 -33.58
CA SER A 244 -56.63 11.49 -34.61
C SER A 244 -56.89 10.74 -35.92
N ASP A 245 -58.05 10.09 -36.00
CA ASP A 245 -58.70 9.83 -37.29
C ASP A 245 -60.21 9.79 -37.09
N LYS A 246 -60.89 10.86 -37.51
CA LYS A 246 -62.34 10.85 -37.78
C LYS A 246 -62.57 11.28 -39.24
N PRO A 247 -63.59 10.72 -39.90
CA PRO A 247 -63.58 10.55 -41.36
C PRO A 247 -64.15 11.76 -42.10
N LYS A 248 -63.64 11.99 -43.32
CA LYS A 248 -64.19 12.90 -44.33
C LYS A 248 -65.50 12.34 -44.90
N MET A 249 -66.62 13.04 -44.74
CA MET A 249 -67.80 12.90 -45.61
C MET A 249 -67.77 14.01 -46.68
N LYS A 250 -67.84 13.60 -47.95
CA LYS A 250 -68.02 14.48 -49.12
C LYS A 250 -69.51 14.83 -49.30
N LYS A 251 -69.75 16.12 -49.66
CA LYS A 251 -70.74 16.75 -50.58
C LYS A 251 -72.09 16.02 -50.82
N GLU A 252 -73.25 16.68 -50.91
CA GLU A 252 -73.57 17.64 -51.99
C GLU A 252 -74.96 18.32 -51.79
N GLN A 253 -74.99 19.63 -52.11
CA GLN A 253 -76.07 20.52 -52.63
C GLN A 253 -77.56 20.28 -52.36
N THR A 254 -78.30 21.36 -52.02
CA THR A 254 -79.38 21.89 -52.90
C THR A 254 -79.68 23.37 -52.58
N ARG A 255 -79.69 24.19 -53.65
CA ARG A 255 -80.35 25.50 -53.93
C ARG A 255 -80.57 26.52 -52.83
#